data_AF-A0A8H7AD08-F1
#
_entry.id   AF-A0A8H7AD08-F1
#
_cell.length_a   1.000
_cell.length_b   1.000
_cell.length_c   1.000
_cell.angle_alpha   90.00
_cell.angle_beta   90.00
_cell.angle_gamma   90.00
#
_symmetry.space_group_name_H-M   'P 1'
#
loop_
_entity.id
_entity.type
_entity.pdbx_description
1 polymer ?
#
loop_
_entity_poly.entity_id
_entity_poly.type
_entity_poly.pdbx_seq_one_letter_code
_entity_poly.pdbx_strand_id
1 'polypeptide(L)'
;MAPVLIGPEYFPGGNQTDSKLLALIRKGLNKVWHASCTNKMGKADDKMAVIDSSAKVFGVNKLRVVDASAFPVLPPGHPMSTVYALAEKTADKIKAEAGIARYLAVLLEELSLPYETIFKEFDELKKEPYLSANPNGRVPAIEDPNTGLVLAESGAIIQYLVETYDKSGSLTYTTAPEKYQLYQWLHFQMSGQGPYFGQKAWFSNYHAEKVPSAEARYEAEIKRVLGVIEAHLKKTGGKYLVGENARTPIWPGSRGIVFWAGWCRS
;
A
#
# COMPACT_ATOMS: atom_id res chain seq x y z
N MET A 1 42.27 -5.42 1.26
CA MET A 1 41.59 -4.13 1.03
C MET A 1 42.58 -3.02 1.32
N ALA A 2 42.78 -2.11 0.38
CA ALA A 2 43.65 -0.95 0.61
C ALA A 2 42.96 0.03 1.60
N PRO A 3 43.71 0.74 2.45
CA PRO A 3 43.13 1.66 3.41
C PRO A 3 42.49 2.86 2.69
N VAL A 4 41.40 3.38 3.25
CA VAL A 4 40.81 4.67 2.83
C VAL A 4 41.79 5.76 3.23
N LEU A 5 42.42 6.41 2.26
CA LEU A 5 43.31 7.54 2.47
C LEU A 5 42.47 8.82 2.61
N ILE A 6 42.41 9.38 3.81
CA ILE A 6 41.81 10.70 4.06
C ILE A 6 42.91 11.74 3.93
N GLY A 7 42.82 12.60 2.91
CA GLY A 7 43.75 13.71 2.71
C GLY A 7 43.58 14.81 3.75
N PRO A 8 44.49 15.81 3.79
CA PRO A 8 44.30 16.98 4.65
C PRO A 8 43.00 17.70 4.30
N GLU A 9 42.38 18.33 5.30
CA GLU A 9 41.14 19.12 5.13
C GLU A 9 41.30 20.11 3.97
N TYR A 10 40.43 19.99 2.96
CA TYR A 10 40.51 20.82 1.74
C TYR A 10 40.08 22.27 2.01
N PHE A 11 39.10 22.47 2.89
CA PHE A 11 38.56 23.77 3.26
C PHE A 11 37.91 23.70 4.65
N PRO A 12 38.17 24.64 5.58
CA PRO A 12 39.07 25.79 5.47
C PRO A 12 40.57 25.46 5.58
N GLY A 13 40.92 24.17 5.75
CA GLY A 13 42.29 23.68 5.92
C GLY A 13 42.73 23.62 7.39
N GLY A 14 43.76 22.83 7.68
CA GLY A 14 44.25 22.63 9.06
C GLY A 14 44.87 23.89 9.69
N ASN A 15 44.85 23.98 11.03
CA ASN A 15 45.42 25.06 11.85
C ASN A 15 44.79 26.46 11.65
N GLN A 16 43.46 26.58 11.64
CA GLN A 16 42.78 27.88 11.69
C GLN A 16 42.53 28.33 13.12
N THR A 17 42.58 29.64 13.35
CA THR A 17 42.14 30.25 14.61
C THR A 17 40.62 30.48 14.58
N ASP A 18 39.97 30.45 15.74
CA ASP A 18 38.52 30.69 15.87
C ASP A 18 38.06 31.99 15.19
N SER A 19 38.89 33.03 15.25
CA SER A 19 38.64 34.31 14.57
C SER A 19 38.60 34.20 13.05
N LYS A 20 39.47 33.38 12.44
CA LYS A 20 39.51 33.14 11.00
C LYS A 20 38.35 32.26 10.56
N LEU A 21 38.02 31.22 11.34
CA LEU A 21 36.86 30.38 11.10
C LEU A 21 35.57 31.20 11.12
N LEU A 22 35.38 32.06 12.13
CA LEU A 22 34.21 32.91 12.23
C LEU A 22 34.09 33.91 11.07
N ALA A 23 35.21 34.52 10.65
CA ALA A 23 35.22 35.42 9.49
C ALA A 23 34.87 34.68 8.19
N LEU A 24 35.35 33.45 8.03
CA LEU A 24 35.11 32.61 6.87
C LEU A 24 33.66 32.08 6.83
N ILE A 25 33.10 31.68 7.97
CA ILE A 25 31.68 31.35 8.11
C ILE A 25 30.81 32.56 7.76
N ARG A 26 31.12 33.75 8.29
CA ARG A 26 30.37 34.99 7.97
C ARG A 26 30.45 35.36 6.49
N LYS A 27 31.57 35.09 5.82
CA LYS A 27 31.76 35.34 4.38
C LYS A 27 31.10 34.27 3.51
N GLY A 28 31.05 33.03 3.98
CA GLY A 28 30.59 31.86 3.23
C GLY A 28 29.11 31.51 3.44
N LEU A 29 28.50 31.97 4.53
CA LEU A 29 27.06 31.79 4.77
C LEU A 29 26.28 32.65 3.77
N ASN A 30 25.61 31.97 2.85
CA ASN A 30 24.66 32.60 1.95
C ASN A 30 23.26 32.01 2.18
N LYS A 31 22.24 32.85 1.95
CA LYS A 31 20.85 32.38 1.94
C LYS A 31 20.61 31.69 0.62
N VAL A 32 20.38 30.38 0.65
CA VAL A 32 19.93 29.66 -0.54
C VAL A 32 18.43 29.91 -0.68
N TRP A 33 18.05 30.69 -1.69
CA TRP A 33 16.65 30.93 -2.02
C TRP A 33 16.15 29.85 -2.96
N HIS A 34 15.13 29.11 -2.56
CA HIS A 34 14.44 28.15 -3.42
C HIS A 34 13.10 28.76 -3.85
N ALA A 35 12.91 28.95 -5.15
CA ALA A 35 11.60 29.29 -5.68
C ALA A 35 10.65 28.10 -5.45
N SER A 36 9.49 28.36 -4.86
CA SER A 36 8.47 27.36 -4.51
C SER A 36 7.08 28.01 -4.49
N CYS A 37 6.06 27.24 -4.10
CA CYS A 37 4.68 27.70 -3.94
C CYS A 37 4.01 28.25 -5.23
N THR A 38 4.48 27.89 -6.42
CA THR A 38 3.92 28.36 -7.70
C THR A 38 2.66 27.60 -8.16
N ASN A 39 2.42 26.42 -7.60
CA ASN A 39 1.36 25.48 -8.02
C ASN A 39 0.49 25.13 -6.81
N LYS A 40 -0.33 26.10 -6.38
CA LYS A 40 -1.04 26.05 -5.11
C LYS A 40 -1.89 24.78 -4.95
N MET A 41 -1.70 24.09 -3.82
CA MET A 41 -2.66 23.12 -3.31
C MET A 41 -3.85 23.84 -2.66
N GLY A 42 -5.08 23.43 -2.98
CA GLY A 42 -6.28 24.12 -2.48
C GLY A 42 -7.57 23.33 -2.61
N LYS A 43 -8.68 24.04 -2.42
CA LYS A 43 -10.04 23.51 -2.61
C LYS A 43 -10.44 23.63 -4.09
N ALA A 44 -11.42 22.83 -4.52
CA ALA A 44 -11.87 22.80 -5.90
C ALA A 44 -12.48 24.14 -6.40
N ASP A 45 -12.95 24.99 -5.49
CA ASP A 45 -13.48 26.33 -5.78
C ASP A 45 -12.40 27.42 -5.82
N ASP A 46 -11.16 27.11 -5.45
CA ASP A 46 -10.02 28.03 -5.53
C ASP A 46 -9.46 28.05 -6.95
N LYS A 47 -9.72 29.14 -7.69
CA LYS A 47 -9.29 29.33 -9.08
C LYS A 47 -7.76 29.28 -9.27
N MET A 48 -6.99 29.47 -8.21
CA MET A 48 -5.52 29.42 -8.25
C MET A 48 -4.97 28.04 -7.88
N ALA A 49 -5.82 27.12 -7.40
CA ALA A 49 -5.39 25.79 -7.02
C ALA A 49 -5.29 24.86 -8.23
N VAL A 50 -4.17 24.14 -8.32
CA VAL A 50 -3.93 23.16 -9.40
C VAL A 50 -4.03 21.72 -8.92
N ILE A 51 -3.87 21.51 -7.61
CA ILE A 51 -4.03 20.20 -6.98
C ILE A 51 -4.88 20.26 -5.71
N ASP A 52 -5.50 19.13 -5.37
CA ASP A 52 -6.24 18.96 -4.12
C ASP A 52 -5.34 18.54 -2.93
N SER A 53 -5.94 18.40 -1.75
CA SER A 53 -5.24 17.94 -0.53
C SER A 53 -4.65 16.52 -0.62
N SER A 54 -4.99 15.76 -1.65
CA SER A 54 -4.51 14.42 -1.99
C SER A 54 -3.52 14.42 -3.15
N ALA A 55 -3.01 15.60 -3.50
CA ALA A 55 -2.08 15.85 -4.58
C ALA A 55 -2.61 15.50 -5.98
N LYS A 56 -3.93 15.32 -6.14
CA LYS A 56 -4.58 15.05 -7.43
C LYS A 56 -4.70 16.34 -8.22
N VAL A 57 -4.35 16.28 -9.50
CA VAL A 57 -4.45 17.43 -10.41
C VAL A 57 -5.91 17.66 -10.80
N PHE A 58 -6.39 18.90 -10.65
CA PHE A 58 -7.75 19.23 -11.06
C PHE A 58 -7.91 19.06 -12.58
N GLY A 59 -8.98 18.36 -12.99
CA GLY A 59 -9.27 18.11 -14.41
C GLY A 59 -8.45 16.99 -15.06
N VAL A 60 -7.56 16.30 -14.33
CA VAL A 60 -6.77 15.19 -14.88
C VAL A 60 -6.97 13.92 -14.04
N ASN A 61 -7.21 12.80 -14.73
CA ASN A 61 -7.37 11.49 -14.10
C ASN A 61 -6.02 10.79 -13.93
N LYS A 62 -5.86 10.04 -12.83
CA LYS A 62 -4.68 9.19 -12.53
C LYS A 62 -3.33 9.92 -12.43
N LEU A 63 -3.30 11.25 -12.30
CA LEU A 63 -2.09 12.02 -12.08
C LEU A 63 -2.06 12.65 -10.69
N ARG A 64 -0.92 12.51 -10.01
CA ARG A 64 -0.61 13.25 -8.78
C ARG A 64 0.74 13.94 -8.89
N VAL A 65 0.86 15.13 -8.30
CA VAL A 65 2.10 15.92 -8.34
C VAL A 65 2.62 16.12 -6.92
N VAL A 66 3.87 15.72 -6.69
CA VAL A 66 4.58 15.95 -5.43
C VAL A 66 5.77 16.84 -5.75
N ASP A 67 5.66 18.10 -5.38
CA ASP A 67 6.69 19.10 -5.63
C ASP A 67 6.65 20.20 -4.55
N ALA A 68 7.76 20.90 -4.35
CA ALA A 68 7.80 22.03 -3.41
C ALA A 68 6.85 23.18 -3.81
N SER A 69 6.51 23.29 -5.10
CA SER A 69 5.52 24.25 -5.61
C SER A 69 4.10 24.01 -5.10
N ALA A 70 3.79 22.79 -4.63
CA ALA A 70 2.48 22.41 -4.10
C ALA A 70 2.15 23.08 -2.75
N PHE A 71 3.17 23.41 -1.96
CA PHE A 71 2.96 23.89 -0.60
C PHE A 71 2.39 25.31 -0.60
N PRO A 72 1.30 25.58 0.15
CA PRO A 72 0.77 26.94 0.27
C PRO A 72 1.74 27.85 1.05
N VAL A 73 2.47 27.29 2.01
CA VAL A 73 3.54 27.94 2.78
C VAL A 73 4.62 26.89 3.03
N LEU A 74 5.88 27.21 2.71
CA LEU A 74 7.00 26.34 3.04
C LEU A 74 7.25 26.37 4.55
N PRO A 75 7.31 25.20 5.22
CA PRO A 75 7.75 25.17 6.61
C PRO A 75 9.26 25.48 6.68
N PRO A 76 9.74 26.05 7.79
CA PRO A 76 11.15 26.38 7.97
C PRO A 76 12.00 25.10 7.96
N GLY A 77 12.90 24.97 6.99
CA GLY A 77 13.77 23.80 6.85
C GLY A 77 14.22 23.55 5.41
N HIS A 78 14.92 22.44 5.19
CA HIS A 78 15.35 22.04 3.85
C HIS A 78 14.13 21.53 3.04
N PRO A 79 13.78 22.13 1.89
CA PRO A 79 12.55 21.79 1.17
C PRO A 79 12.42 20.30 0.82
N MET A 80 13.55 19.64 0.55
CA MET A 80 13.57 18.20 0.24
C MET A 80 12.91 17.33 1.33
N SER A 81 13.08 17.64 2.62
CA SER A 81 12.45 16.83 3.68
C SER A 81 10.93 16.93 3.65
N THR A 82 10.42 18.12 3.33
CA THR A 82 8.97 18.38 3.21
C THR A 82 8.38 17.70 1.98
N VAL A 83 9.13 17.69 0.87
CA VAL A 83 8.76 16.97 -0.36
C VAL A 83 8.73 15.46 -0.10
N TYR A 84 9.71 14.90 0.61
CA TYR A 84 9.67 13.49 0.98
C TYR A 84 8.48 13.14 1.88
N ALA A 85 8.18 13.97 2.87
CA ALA A 85 7.00 13.76 3.73
C ALA A 85 5.69 13.83 2.92
N LEU A 86 5.58 14.75 1.96
CA LEU A 86 4.45 14.82 1.04
C LEU A 86 4.40 13.59 0.12
N ALA A 87 5.56 13.11 -0.37
CA ALA A 87 5.65 11.92 -1.20
C ALA A 87 5.17 10.69 -0.45
N GLU A 88 5.62 10.49 0.79
CA GLU A 88 5.23 9.38 1.65
C GLU A 88 3.72 9.39 1.90
N LYS A 89 3.17 10.54 2.29
CA LYS A 89 1.72 10.70 2.51
C LYS A 89 0.92 10.47 1.23
N THR A 90 1.43 10.91 0.09
CA THR A 90 0.78 10.72 -1.21
C THR A 90 0.81 9.26 -1.63
N ALA A 91 1.93 8.55 -1.39
CA ALA A 91 2.04 7.12 -1.60
C ALA A 91 1.06 6.35 -0.71
N ASP A 92 0.89 6.74 0.54
CA ASP A 92 -0.11 6.13 1.42
C ASP A 92 -1.54 6.37 0.96
N LYS A 93 -1.84 7.55 0.42
CA LYS A 93 -3.13 7.82 -0.23
C LYS A 93 -3.34 6.98 -1.48
N ILE A 94 -2.32 6.81 -2.32
CA ILE A 94 -2.35 5.88 -3.47
C ILE A 94 -2.67 4.46 -3.00
N LYS A 95 -1.96 3.98 -1.97
CA LYS A 95 -2.16 2.64 -1.39
C LYS A 95 -3.56 2.49 -0.76
N ALA A 96 -4.08 3.54 -0.11
CA ALA A 96 -5.40 3.53 0.51
C ALA A 96 -6.52 3.55 -0.53
N GLU A 97 -6.34 4.29 -1.63
CA GLU A 97 -7.26 4.30 -2.77
C GLU A 97 -7.19 3.01 -3.59
N ALA A 98 -6.08 2.27 -3.53
CA ALA A 98 -5.94 0.92 -4.09
C ALA A 98 -6.68 -0.17 -3.26
N GLY A 99 -7.73 0.21 -2.53
CA GLY A 99 -8.48 -0.63 -1.60
C GLY A 99 -8.92 -1.96 -2.20
N ILE A 100 -8.95 -2.99 -1.36
CA ILE A 100 -9.50 -4.36 -1.54
C ILE A 100 -9.00 -5.17 -2.76
N ALA A 101 -8.48 -4.59 -3.84
CA ALA A 101 -7.98 -5.32 -5.01
C ALA A 101 -6.45 -5.53 -5.01
N ARG A 102 -5.73 -4.97 -4.03
CA ARG A 102 -4.24 -5.01 -4.01
C ARG A 102 -3.65 -6.42 -4.10
N TYR A 103 -4.25 -7.42 -3.45
CA TYR A 103 -3.71 -8.79 -3.49
C TYR A 103 -3.96 -9.46 -4.84
N LEU A 104 -5.05 -9.11 -5.54
CA LEU A 104 -5.27 -9.56 -6.91
C LEU A 104 -4.25 -8.91 -7.84
N ALA A 105 -4.00 -7.60 -7.69
CA ALA A 105 -2.95 -6.92 -8.44
C ALA A 105 -1.59 -7.59 -8.19
N VAL A 106 -1.21 -7.85 -6.93
CA VAL A 106 0.04 -8.58 -6.61
C VAL A 106 0.09 -9.95 -7.28
N LEU A 107 -1.01 -10.72 -7.25
CA LEU A 107 -1.06 -12.02 -7.91
C LEU A 107 -0.90 -11.90 -9.44
N LEU A 108 -1.56 -10.93 -10.06
CA LEU A 108 -1.46 -10.68 -11.49
C LEU A 108 -0.04 -10.27 -11.91
N GLU A 109 0.63 -9.43 -11.11
CA GLU A 109 2.03 -9.04 -11.33
C GLU A 109 2.99 -10.23 -11.16
N GLU A 110 2.82 -11.06 -10.12
CA GLU A 110 3.63 -12.27 -9.92
C GLU A 110 3.47 -13.27 -11.08
N LEU A 111 2.27 -13.36 -11.66
CA LEU A 111 2.00 -14.16 -12.86
C LEU A 111 2.40 -13.46 -14.16
N SER A 112 2.89 -12.21 -14.09
CA SER A 112 3.19 -11.36 -15.25
C SER A 112 2.03 -11.24 -16.23
N LEU A 113 0.80 -11.22 -15.72
CA LEU A 113 -0.42 -11.09 -16.51
C LEU A 113 -0.74 -9.61 -16.72
N PRO A 114 -0.95 -9.14 -17.96
CA PRO A 114 -1.42 -7.79 -18.20
C PRO A 114 -2.86 -7.64 -17.69
N TYR A 115 -3.14 -6.56 -16.97
CA TYR A 115 -4.49 -6.27 -16.46
C TYR A 115 -4.82 -4.78 -16.56
N GLU A 116 -6.11 -4.48 -16.68
CA GLU A 116 -6.64 -3.13 -16.56
C GLU A 116 -7.47 -3.02 -15.29
N THR A 117 -7.21 -1.99 -14.48
CA THR A 117 -8.02 -1.71 -13.29
C THR A 117 -9.11 -0.70 -13.62
N ILE A 118 -10.36 -1.15 -13.54
CA ILE A 118 -11.55 -0.32 -13.66
C ILE A 118 -12.03 0.02 -12.24
N PHE A 119 -11.86 1.28 -11.85
CA PHE A 119 -12.38 1.79 -10.58
C PHE A 119 -13.87 2.08 -10.73
N LYS A 120 -14.65 1.66 -9.73
CA LYS A 120 -16.09 1.89 -9.64
C LYS A 120 -16.42 2.53 -8.31
N GLU A 121 -17.28 3.53 -8.35
CA GLU A 121 -17.82 4.15 -7.14
C GLU A 121 -18.81 3.21 -6.45
N PHE A 122 -18.95 3.34 -5.14
CA PHE A 122 -19.78 2.41 -4.33
C PHE A 122 -21.24 2.34 -4.79
N ASP A 123 -21.79 3.43 -5.31
CA ASP A 123 -23.17 3.50 -5.79
C ASP A 123 -23.36 2.84 -7.16
N GLU A 124 -22.30 2.74 -7.97
CA GLU A 124 -22.31 2.01 -9.25
C GLU A 124 -22.32 0.49 -9.04
N LEU A 125 -21.78 -0.01 -7.92
CA LEU A 125 -21.71 -1.45 -7.63
C LEU A 125 -23.09 -2.10 -7.49
N LYS A 126 -24.14 -1.30 -7.29
CA LYS A 126 -25.54 -1.76 -7.15
C LYS A 126 -26.38 -1.48 -8.39
N LYS A 127 -25.75 -1.15 -9.53
CA LYS A 127 -26.41 -0.81 -10.79
C LYS A 127 -25.86 -1.68 -11.92
N GLU A 128 -26.63 -1.81 -12.99
CA GLU A 128 -26.11 -2.37 -14.24
C GLU A 128 -25.07 -1.43 -14.87
N PRO A 129 -24.06 -1.95 -15.59
CA PRO A 129 -23.85 -3.37 -15.94
C PRO A 129 -23.11 -4.20 -14.87
N TYR A 130 -22.77 -3.61 -13.71
CA TYR A 130 -21.93 -4.30 -12.72
C TYR A 130 -22.64 -5.49 -12.06
N LEU A 131 -23.94 -5.38 -11.82
CA LEU A 131 -24.72 -6.49 -11.23
C LEU A 131 -24.77 -7.72 -12.15
N SER A 132 -24.77 -7.52 -13.47
CA SER A 132 -24.61 -8.62 -14.43
C SER A 132 -23.28 -9.37 -14.26
N ALA A 133 -22.21 -8.67 -13.89
CA ALA A 133 -20.90 -9.28 -13.65
C ALA A 133 -20.75 -9.85 -12.23
N ASN A 134 -21.33 -9.17 -11.23
CA ASN A 134 -21.38 -9.65 -9.85
C ASN A 134 -22.76 -9.36 -9.23
N PRO A 135 -23.62 -10.38 -9.06
CA PRO A 135 -24.94 -10.19 -8.47
C PRO A 135 -24.89 -9.77 -6.99
N ASN A 136 -23.78 -10.03 -6.28
CA ASN A 136 -23.56 -9.54 -4.91
C ASN A 136 -23.34 -8.00 -4.88
N GLY A 137 -22.92 -7.41 -6.01
CA GLY A 137 -22.63 -5.99 -6.13
C GLY A 137 -21.54 -5.54 -5.16
N ARG A 138 -20.46 -6.32 -5.06
CA ARG A 138 -19.29 -6.04 -4.20
C ARG A 138 -18.01 -6.24 -4.99
N VAL A 139 -17.00 -5.41 -4.75
CA VAL A 139 -15.66 -5.66 -5.30
C VAL A 139 -14.93 -6.76 -4.51
N PRO A 140 -14.02 -7.53 -5.13
CA PRO A 140 -13.63 -7.48 -6.54
C PRO A 140 -14.46 -8.39 -7.46
N ALA A 141 -14.46 -8.04 -8.75
CA ALA A 141 -14.91 -8.89 -9.86
C ALA A 141 -13.89 -8.73 -11.02
N ILE A 142 -13.72 -9.78 -11.81
CA ILE A 142 -12.84 -9.79 -12.99
C ILE A 142 -13.61 -10.27 -14.22
N GLU A 143 -13.12 -9.87 -15.38
CA GLU A 143 -13.47 -10.43 -16.67
C GLU A 143 -12.17 -10.87 -17.34
N ASP A 144 -12.08 -12.14 -17.70
CA ASP A 144 -10.92 -12.68 -18.39
C ASP A 144 -11.22 -12.81 -19.88
N PRO A 145 -10.65 -11.96 -20.75
CA PRO A 145 -10.94 -11.97 -22.17
C PRO A 145 -10.37 -13.23 -22.88
N ASN A 146 -9.42 -13.94 -22.28
CA ASN A 146 -8.83 -15.13 -22.88
C ASN A 146 -9.76 -16.35 -22.78
N THR A 147 -10.59 -16.40 -21.74
CA THR A 147 -11.52 -17.50 -21.48
C THR A 147 -12.99 -17.09 -21.61
N GLY A 148 -13.27 -15.77 -21.65
CA GLY A 148 -14.62 -15.21 -21.60
C GLY A 148 -15.27 -15.33 -20.22
N LEU A 149 -14.51 -15.69 -19.17
CA LEU A 149 -15.04 -15.90 -17.83
C LEU A 149 -15.21 -14.56 -17.10
N VAL A 150 -16.43 -14.30 -16.64
CA VAL A 150 -16.72 -13.23 -15.67
C VAL A 150 -16.88 -13.87 -14.30
N LEU A 151 -16.08 -13.41 -13.33
CA LEU A 151 -15.99 -14.04 -12.01
C LEU A 151 -15.90 -13.00 -10.90
N ALA A 152 -16.65 -13.24 -9.82
CA ALA A 152 -16.62 -12.48 -8.59
C ALA A 152 -16.18 -13.36 -7.42
N GLU A 153 -16.05 -12.76 -6.22
CA GLU A 153 -15.49 -13.37 -5.01
C GLU A 153 -13.99 -13.62 -5.10
N SER A 154 -13.24 -12.88 -4.30
CA SER A 154 -11.77 -12.85 -4.36
C SER A 154 -11.10 -14.21 -4.18
N GLY A 155 -11.61 -15.05 -3.28
CA GLY A 155 -11.08 -16.40 -3.07
C GLY A 155 -11.27 -17.31 -4.28
N ALA A 156 -12.36 -17.15 -5.03
CA ALA A 156 -12.60 -17.88 -6.27
C ALA A 156 -11.71 -17.35 -7.40
N ILE A 157 -11.57 -16.02 -7.49
CA ILE A 157 -10.70 -15.35 -8.46
C ILE A 157 -9.24 -15.79 -8.30
N ILE A 158 -8.71 -15.81 -7.07
CA ILE A 158 -7.33 -16.26 -6.80
C ILE A 158 -7.13 -17.69 -7.27
N GLN A 159 -8.04 -18.60 -6.91
CA GLN A 159 -7.96 -20.00 -7.32
C GLN A 159 -7.99 -20.13 -8.84
N TYR A 160 -8.92 -19.44 -9.50
CA TYR A 160 -9.04 -19.42 -10.95
C TYR A 160 -7.74 -18.95 -11.63
N LEU A 161 -7.19 -17.81 -11.21
CA LEU A 161 -5.99 -17.23 -11.81
C LEU A 161 -4.78 -18.15 -11.63
N VAL A 162 -4.60 -18.71 -10.44
CA VAL A 162 -3.52 -19.64 -10.15
C VAL A 162 -3.65 -20.92 -10.98
N GLU A 163 -4.82 -21.57 -10.98
CA GLU A 163 -5.02 -22.82 -11.73
C GLU A 163 -4.92 -22.63 -13.24
N THR A 164 -5.37 -21.47 -13.74
CA THR A 164 -5.36 -21.18 -15.17
C THR A 164 -4.00 -20.73 -15.66
N TYR A 165 -3.28 -19.89 -14.91
CA TYR A 165 -2.09 -19.18 -15.41
C TYR A 165 -0.78 -19.53 -14.72
N ASP A 166 -0.77 -20.09 -13.50
CA ASP A 166 0.47 -20.56 -12.87
C ASP A 166 0.91 -21.93 -13.43
N LYS A 167 1.34 -21.95 -14.71
CA LYS A 167 1.84 -23.17 -15.36
C LYS A 167 3.13 -23.68 -14.73
N SER A 168 3.86 -22.82 -14.04
CA SER A 168 5.10 -23.14 -13.35
C SER A 168 4.89 -23.86 -12.01
N GLY A 169 3.68 -23.77 -11.44
CA GLY A 169 3.40 -24.24 -10.08
C GLY A 169 4.24 -23.52 -9.02
N SER A 170 4.63 -22.26 -9.29
CA SER A 170 5.55 -21.52 -8.41
C SER A 170 4.83 -20.86 -7.23
N LEU A 171 3.52 -20.64 -7.34
CA LEU A 171 2.73 -19.92 -6.35
C LEU A 171 1.86 -20.85 -5.50
N THR A 172 1.61 -22.09 -5.95
CA THR A 172 0.64 -23.01 -5.35
C THR A 172 1.17 -24.44 -5.19
N TYR A 173 0.39 -25.27 -4.50
CA TYR A 173 0.59 -26.71 -4.41
C TYR A 173 -0.49 -27.43 -5.23
N THR A 174 -0.08 -28.34 -6.10
CA THR A 174 -0.99 -29.09 -6.99
C THR A 174 -1.42 -30.43 -6.40
N THR A 175 -0.68 -30.96 -5.42
CA THR A 175 -0.92 -32.27 -4.80
C THR A 175 -1.30 -32.16 -3.32
N ALA A 176 -1.99 -33.18 -2.83
CA ALA A 176 -2.24 -33.34 -1.40
C ALA A 176 -0.97 -33.81 -0.67
N PRO A 177 -0.76 -33.43 0.61
CA PRO A 177 -1.70 -32.71 1.48
C PRO A 177 -1.67 -31.17 1.36
N GLU A 178 -0.61 -30.59 0.82
CA GLU A 178 -0.34 -29.14 0.91
C GLU A 178 -1.39 -28.31 0.18
N LYS A 179 -1.94 -28.81 -0.94
CA LYS A 179 -3.05 -28.15 -1.66
C LYS A 179 -4.23 -27.85 -0.73
N TYR A 180 -4.69 -28.84 0.03
CA TYR A 180 -5.84 -28.69 0.92
C TYR A 180 -5.51 -27.87 2.17
N GLN A 181 -4.25 -27.92 2.63
CA GLN A 181 -3.79 -27.04 3.70
C GLN A 181 -3.77 -25.57 3.25
N LEU A 182 -3.39 -25.30 2.01
CA LEU A 182 -3.45 -23.95 1.43
C LEU A 182 -4.90 -23.46 1.34
N TYR A 183 -5.81 -24.29 0.85
CA TYR A 183 -7.23 -23.95 0.82
C TYR A 183 -7.81 -23.72 2.21
N GLN A 184 -7.40 -24.50 3.23
CA GLN A 184 -7.81 -24.25 4.61
C GLN A 184 -7.47 -22.83 5.06
N TRP A 185 -6.25 -22.35 4.77
CA TRP A 185 -5.83 -20.99 5.13
C TRP A 185 -6.51 -19.90 4.28
N LEU A 186 -6.75 -20.18 2.99
CA LEU A 186 -7.54 -19.30 2.13
C LEU A 186 -8.97 -19.13 2.68
N HIS A 187 -9.64 -20.23 3.03
CA HIS A 187 -10.98 -20.19 3.61
C HIS A 187 -10.98 -19.54 5.00
N PHE A 188 -9.96 -19.77 5.83
CA PHE A 188 -9.79 -19.07 7.11
C PHE A 188 -9.73 -17.55 6.92
N GLN A 189 -9.06 -17.07 5.87
CA GLN A 189 -9.03 -15.65 5.54
C GLN A 189 -10.39 -15.15 5.03
N MET A 190 -11.03 -15.88 4.11
CA MET A 190 -12.29 -15.48 3.48
C MET A 190 -13.48 -15.47 4.45
N SER A 191 -13.56 -16.43 5.36
CA SER A 191 -14.68 -16.56 6.30
C SER A 191 -14.41 -15.99 7.69
N GLY A 192 -13.13 -15.90 8.09
CA GLY A 192 -12.73 -15.40 9.40
C GLY A 192 -12.17 -13.98 9.30
N GLN A 193 -10.93 -13.87 8.87
CA GLN A 193 -10.20 -12.60 8.91
C GLN A 193 -10.92 -11.46 8.19
N GLY A 194 -11.29 -11.65 6.92
CA GLY A 194 -11.91 -10.60 6.09
C GLY A 194 -13.19 -10.03 6.71
N PRO A 195 -14.21 -10.87 6.97
CA PRO A 195 -15.48 -10.41 7.55
C PRO A 195 -15.33 -9.71 8.89
N TYR A 196 -14.55 -10.25 9.84
CA TYR A 196 -14.40 -9.65 11.18
C TYR A 196 -13.64 -8.33 11.14
N PHE A 197 -12.62 -8.21 10.30
CA PHE A 197 -11.89 -6.96 10.12
C PHE A 197 -12.79 -5.90 9.49
N GLY A 198 -13.63 -6.30 8.53
CA GLY A 198 -14.65 -5.45 7.93
C GLY A 198 -15.66 -4.93 8.96
N GLN A 199 -16.15 -5.79 9.85
CA GLN A 199 -17.07 -5.37 10.92
C GLN A 199 -16.40 -4.37 11.88
N LYS A 200 -15.16 -4.61 12.30
CA LYS A 200 -14.43 -3.64 13.12
C LYS A 200 -14.33 -2.29 12.43
N ALA A 201 -13.97 -2.27 11.13
CA ALA A 201 -13.86 -1.05 10.36
C ALA A 201 -15.21 -0.33 10.24
N TRP A 202 -16.30 -1.08 10.08
CA TRP A 202 -17.67 -0.57 10.09
C TRP A 202 -18.02 0.12 11.41
N PHE A 203 -17.92 -0.57 12.54
CA PHE A 203 -18.26 0.01 13.84
C PHE A 203 -17.38 1.19 14.24
N SER A 204 -16.09 1.17 13.91
CA SER A 204 -15.20 2.28 14.25
C SER A 204 -15.38 3.52 13.37
N ASN A 205 -15.71 3.37 12.08
CA ASN A 205 -15.64 4.49 11.12
C ASN A 205 -16.98 4.87 10.47
N TYR A 206 -17.91 3.94 10.32
CA TYR A 206 -19.07 4.11 9.43
C TYR A 206 -20.42 3.96 10.14
N HIS A 207 -20.48 3.17 11.22
CA HIS A 207 -21.72 2.98 11.97
C HIS A 207 -22.21 4.31 12.54
N ALA A 208 -23.53 4.57 12.43
CA ALA A 208 -24.15 5.84 12.79
C ALA A 208 -23.96 6.19 14.28
N GLU A 209 -23.94 5.16 15.13
CA GLU A 209 -23.74 5.28 16.56
C GLU A 209 -22.44 4.61 17.01
N LYS A 210 -21.86 5.12 18.10
CA LYS A 210 -20.73 4.46 18.77
C LYS A 210 -21.24 3.35 19.66
N VAL A 211 -20.80 2.13 19.37
CA VAL A 211 -21.19 0.92 20.10
C VAL A 211 -19.93 0.29 20.70
N PRO A 212 -19.47 0.72 21.89
CA PRO A 212 -18.20 0.28 22.47
C PRO A 212 -18.09 -1.24 22.65
N SER A 213 -19.21 -1.91 22.96
CA SER A 213 -19.25 -3.38 23.11
C SER A 213 -18.99 -4.11 21.79
N ALA A 214 -19.50 -3.59 20.67
CA ALA A 214 -19.26 -4.15 19.35
C ALA A 214 -17.81 -3.90 18.91
N GLU A 215 -17.30 -2.67 19.08
CA GLU A 215 -15.89 -2.35 18.77
C GLU A 215 -14.93 -3.24 19.56
N ALA A 216 -15.13 -3.38 20.88
CA ALA A 216 -14.31 -4.23 21.73
C ALA A 216 -14.38 -5.71 21.32
N ARG A 217 -15.57 -6.22 20.96
CA ARG A 217 -15.76 -7.58 20.46
C ARG A 217 -14.93 -7.83 19.19
N TYR A 218 -15.06 -6.97 18.18
CA TYR A 218 -14.36 -7.19 16.91
C TYR A 218 -12.86 -6.90 17.03
N GLU A 219 -12.44 -5.99 17.91
CA GLU A 219 -11.03 -5.81 18.23
C GLU A 219 -10.43 -7.08 18.88
N ALA A 220 -11.14 -7.69 19.83
CA ALA A 220 -10.72 -8.95 20.44
C ALA A 220 -10.64 -10.08 19.40
N GLU A 221 -11.59 -10.14 18.47
CA GLU A 221 -11.57 -11.14 17.40
C GLU A 221 -10.40 -10.93 16.41
N ILE A 222 -10.07 -9.68 16.07
CA ILE A 222 -8.86 -9.37 15.29
C ILE A 222 -7.61 -9.89 16.00
N LYS A 223 -7.47 -9.59 17.29
CA LYS A 223 -6.32 -10.06 18.10
C LYS A 223 -6.26 -11.58 18.13
N ARG A 224 -7.41 -12.26 18.26
CA ARG A 224 -7.51 -13.72 18.23
C ARG A 224 -7.05 -14.30 16.89
N VAL A 225 -7.55 -13.77 15.77
CA VAL A 225 -7.19 -14.21 14.41
C VAL A 225 -5.68 -14.04 14.16
N LEU A 226 -5.12 -12.87 14.50
CA LEU A 226 -3.68 -12.63 14.39
C LEU A 226 -2.87 -13.58 15.27
N GLY A 227 -3.35 -13.86 16.50
CA GLY A 227 -2.72 -14.82 17.41
C GLY A 227 -2.70 -16.25 16.87
N VAL A 228 -3.75 -16.70 16.16
CA VAL A 228 -3.78 -18.01 15.50
C VAL A 228 -2.69 -18.11 14.43
N ILE A 229 -2.56 -17.08 13.60
CA ILE A 229 -1.55 -17.02 12.53
C ILE A 229 -0.13 -17.02 13.13
N GLU A 230 0.12 -16.15 14.11
CA GLU A 230 1.42 -16.05 14.78
C GLU A 230 1.82 -17.37 15.45
N ALA A 231 0.90 -18.00 16.19
CA ALA A 231 1.14 -19.27 16.84
C ALA A 231 1.45 -20.39 15.84
N HIS A 232 0.77 -20.41 14.69
CA HIS A 232 1.02 -21.37 13.62
C HIS A 232 2.42 -21.17 13.01
N LEU A 233 2.78 -19.94 12.63
CA LEU A 233 4.10 -19.63 12.05
C LEU A 233 5.24 -19.95 13.01
N LYS A 234 5.07 -19.62 14.30
CA LYS A 234 6.04 -19.95 15.34
C LYS A 234 6.21 -21.47 15.48
N LYS A 235 5.11 -22.23 15.40
CA LYS A 235 5.13 -23.69 15.47
C LYS A 235 5.80 -24.33 14.25
N THR A 236 5.59 -23.79 13.04
CA THR A 236 6.17 -24.33 11.81
C THR A 236 7.59 -23.80 11.54
N GLY A 237 8.08 -22.84 12.33
CA GLY A 237 9.36 -22.16 12.10
C GLY A 237 9.38 -21.35 10.79
N GLY A 238 8.21 -21.13 10.20
CA GLY A 238 8.05 -20.87 8.78
C GLY A 238 7.97 -19.39 8.44
N LYS A 239 8.51 -19.06 7.26
CA LYS A 239 8.25 -17.80 6.55
C LYS A 239 6.86 -17.76 5.90
N TYR A 240 6.20 -18.90 5.79
CA TYR A 240 4.93 -19.11 5.09
C TYR A 240 3.95 -19.95 5.94
N LEU A 241 2.66 -19.86 5.63
CA LEU A 241 1.58 -20.61 6.30
C LEU A 241 1.56 -22.10 5.94
N VAL A 242 2.01 -22.45 4.73
CA VAL A 242 2.07 -23.83 4.23
C VAL A 242 3.40 -24.04 3.52
N GLY A 243 4.13 -25.08 3.94
CA GLY A 243 5.41 -25.48 3.36
C GLY A 243 6.45 -24.34 3.26
N GLU A 244 7.33 -24.44 2.27
CA GLU A 244 8.46 -23.52 2.10
C GLU A 244 8.33 -22.60 0.86
N ASN A 245 7.34 -22.85 -0.02
CA ASN A 245 7.30 -22.26 -1.37
C ASN A 245 6.01 -21.51 -1.73
N ALA A 246 4.88 -21.69 -1.01
CA ALA A 246 3.64 -21.04 -1.41
C ALA A 246 3.66 -19.53 -1.13
N ARG A 247 3.74 -18.75 -2.21
CA ARG A 247 3.68 -17.28 -2.22
C ARG A 247 2.30 -16.74 -2.57
N THR A 248 1.28 -17.60 -2.70
CA THR A 248 -0.09 -17.16 -2.99
C THR A 248 -0.49 -16.06 -1.99
N PRO A 249 -0.80 -14.84 -2.44
CA PRO A 249 -1.04 -13.72 -1.54
C PRO A 249 -2.35 -13.92 -0.77
N ILE A 250 -2.24 -14.03 0.55
CA ILE A 250 -3.36 -14.04 1.49
C ILE A 250 -3.34 -12.67 2.21
N TRP A 251 -4.46 -11.94 2.13
CA TRP A 251 -4.56 -10.51 2.45
C TRP A 251 -4.09 -10.08 3.85
N PRO A 252 -3.53 -8.86 4.00
CA PRO A 252 -3.43 -8.19 5.29
C PRO A 252 -4.11 -6.83 5.36
N GLY A 253 -4.80 -6.62 6.47
CA GLY A 253 -5.56 -5.42 6.77
C GLY A 253 -4.88 -4.47 7.71
N SER A 254 -4.82 -3.22 7.26
CA SER A 254 -4.53 -2.01 8.04
C SER A 254 -3.22 -2.02 8.82
N ARG A 255 -2.20 -1.36 8.21
CA ARG A 255 -0.86 -1.05 8.75
C ARG A 255 0.02 -2.26 9.00
N GLY A 256 0.88 -2.54 8.02
CA GLY A 256 2.00 -3.46 8.15
C GLY A 256 1.61 -4.94 8.08
N ILE A 257 2.55 -5.74 7.61
CA ILE A 257 2.46 -7.21 7.46
C ILE A 257 1.71 -7.64 6.20
N VAL A 258 2.25 -7.27 5.04
CA VAL A 258 2.17 -8.11 3.84
C VAL A 258 2.73 -9.49 4.23
N PHE A 259 2.01 -10.58 3.97
CA PHE A 259 2.60 -11.93 4.01
C PHE A 259 3.57 -12.09 2.83
N TRP A 260 4.72 -11.45 3.00
CA TRP A 260 5.96 -11.52 2.25
C TRP A 260 7.04 -11.26 3.29
N ALA A 261 7.52 -12.31 3.99
CA ALA A 261 8.61 -12.17 4.96
C ALA A 261 9.98 -11.85 4.31
N GLY A 262 9.99 -11.40 3.05
CA GLY A 262 11.18 -11.11 2.25
C GLY A 262 11.45 -9.64 1.95
N TRP A 263 10.55 -8.71 2.31
CA TRP A 263 10.70 -7.28 1.94
C TRP A 263 10.82 -6.33 3.16
N CYS A 264 11.44 -6.82 4.24
CA CYS A 264 11.85 -6.02 5.41
C CYS A 264 13.29 -6.34 5.87
N ARG A 265 14.14 -6.87 4.99
CA ARG A 265 15.58 -6.98 5.22
C ARG A 265 16.37 -6.43 4.04
N SER A 266 16.35 -5.12 3.89
CA SER A 266 17.38 -4.30 3.26
C SER A 266 17.18 -2.86 3.72
#